data_AF-A0A4Q0QJJ1-F1
#
_entry.id   AF-A0A4Q0QJJ1-F1
#
_cell.length_a   1.000
_cell.length_b   1.000
_cell.length_c   1.000
_cell.angle_alpha   90.00
_cell.angle_beta   90.00
_cell.angle_gamma   90.00
#
_symmetry.space_group_name_H-M   'P 1'
#
loop_
_entity.id
_entity.type
_entity.pdbx_description
1 polymer ?
#
loop_
_entity_poly.entity_id
_entity_poly.type
_entity_poly.pdbx_seq_one_letter_code
_entity_poly.pdbx_strand_id
1 'polypeptide(L)'
;MPNTVTATIALAFLLTVASSSAFAQSGSAGGSIGNDEKSLSGSRQDRSSERSAEPAPSARRSKPTAEEPRASRRSSGGGGGGGGFDGAWMVTSIGCGGTTSGAVVVSSGKVIGQGVTGTVSPNGAVRTVGQGEGVTFTGAGHLGGRSGSGTWRRSDGCGGTWSSAKQ
;
A
#
# COMPACT_ATOMS: atom_id res chain seq x y z
N MET A 1 16.72 -57.83 26.12
CA MET A 1 16.49 -57.16 27.41
C MET A 1 17.34 -55.90 27.41
N PRO A 2 16.73 -54.70 27.33
CA PRO A 2 17.46 -53.44 27.24
C PRO A 2 17.87 -52.95 28.64
N ASN A 3 19.13 -52.53 28.79
CA ASN A 3 19.59 -51.83 29.98
C ASN A 3 19.28 -50.34 29.85
N THR A 4 18.28 -49.92 30.61
CA THR A 4 17.94 -48.54 30.90
C THR A 4 19.07 -47.87 31.67
N VAL A 5 19.64 -46.78 31.14
CA VAL A 5 20.36 -45.79 31.95
C VAL A 5 19.76 -44.43 31.65
N THR A 6 18.83 -44.05 32.51
CA THR A 6 18.28 -42.71 32.66
C THR A 6 19.37 -41.83 33.27
N ALA A 7 19.76 -40.76 32.59
CA ALA A 7 20.59 -39.70 33.18
C ALA A 7 19.93 -38.34 32.89
N THR A 8 19.14 -37.91 33.85
CA THR A 8 18.57 -36.56 34.01
C THR A 8 19.62 -35.61 34.60
N ILE A 9 20.07 -34.58 33.86
CA ILE A 9 20.75 -33.38 34.40
C ILE A 9 20.42 -32.21 33.43
N ALA A 10 19.41 -31.39 33.68
CA ALA A 10 19.40 -30.16 34.51
C ALA A 10 20.21 -28.96 33.95
N LEU A 11 19.46 -28.04 33.33
CA LEU A 11 19.45 -26.57 33.50
C LEU A 11 20.76 -25.76 33.48
N ALA A 12 20.86 -24.81 32.53
CA ALA A 12 21.52 -23.52 32.75
C ALA A 12 20.86 -22.40 31.91
N PHE A 13 19.99 -21.61 32.55
CA PHE A 13 19.56 -20.30 32.06
C PHE A 13 20.69 -19.30 32.35
N LEU A 14 21.21 -18.64 31.31
CA LEU A 14 22.05 -17.45 31.46
C LEU A 14 21.22 -16.22 31.08
N LEU A 15 20.68 -15.56 32.11
CA LEU A 15 20.14 -14.20 32.08
C LEU A 15 21.31 -13.20 32.10
N THR A 16 21.48 -12.42 31.04
CA THR A 16 22.34 -11.22 31.07
C THR A 16 21.48 -9.96 31.10
N VAL A 17 21.65 -9.21 32.18
CA VAL A 17 20.97 -7.96 32.53
C VAL A 17 21.65 -6.74 31.87
N ALA A 18 20.80 -5.86 31.33
CA ALA A 18 20.86 -4.39 31.14
C ALA A 18 22.18 -3.64 30.90
N SER A 19 22.15 -2.70 29.94
CA SER A 19 22.60 -1.31 30.15
C SER A 19 22.07 -0.34 29.08
N SER A 20 21.69 0.84 29.59
CA SER A 20 20.95 1.96 29.01
C SER A 20 21.72 2.79 27.97
N SER A 21 20.99 3.54 27.12
CA SER A 21 21.23 4.98 26.86
C SER A 21 20.14 5.58 25.97
N ALA A 22 19.45 6.58 26.49
CA ALA A 22 18.60 7.47 25.73
C ALA A 22 19.46 8.46 24.93
N PHE A 23 19.11 8.69 23.67
CA PHE A 23 19.49 9.91 22.95
C PHE A 23 18.26 10.48 22.26
N ALA A 24 17.70 11.53 22.87
CA ALA A 24 16.83 12.46 22.18
C ALA A 24 17.75 13.39 21.36
N GLN A 25 17.70 13.31 20.03
CA GLN A 25 18.34 14.31 19.18
C GLN A 25 17.28 15.28 18.66
N SER A 26 17.32 16.47 19.25
CA SER A 26 16.64 17.68 18.78
C SER A 26 17.08 18.03 17.37
N GLY A 27 16.13 18.45 16.53
CA GLY A 27 16.38 18.97 15.19
C GLY A 27 15.27 19.94 14.78
N SER A 28 15.51 21.22 14.99
CA SER A 28 14.72 22.32 14.43
C SER A 28 15.36 22.76 13.11
N ALA A 29 14.56 22.78 12.05
CA ALA A 29 14.73 23.58 10.83
C ALA A 29 13.35 23.58 10.18
N GLY A 30 12.69 24.68 9.86
CA GLY A 30 13.12 26.01 9.44
C GLY A 30 12.08 26.42 8.41
N GLY A 31 11.45 27.59 8.59
CA GLY A 31 10.34 28.03 7.77
C GLY A 31 10.75 28.59 6.40
N SER A 32 9.77 28.64 5.51
CA SER A 32 9.64 29.60 4.40
C SER A 32 8.17 29.53 3.97
N ILE A 33 7.33 30.48 4.36
CA ILE A 33 7.08 31.78 3.70
C ILE A 33 6.71 31.60 2.22
N GLY A 34 5.44 31.94 1.94
CA GLY A 34 5.06 32.70 0.75
C GLY A 34 4.45 31.89 -0.40
N ASN A 35 3.12 31.98 -0.54
CA ASN A 35 2.52 32.11 -1.87
C ASN A 35 1.19 32.87 -1.77
N ASP A 36 1.31 34.18 -1.63
CA ASP A 36 0.24 35.12 -1.95
C ASP A 36 0.19 35.30 -3.47
N GLU A 37 -0.64 34.52 -4.16
CA GLU A 37 -1.04 34.85 -5.54
C GLU A 37 -2.51 35.25 -5.57
N LYS A 38 -2.75 36.53 -5.29
CA LYS A 38 -3.92 37.21 -5.86
C LYS A 38 -3.74 37.28 -7.36
N SER A 39 -4.69 36.73 -8.11
CA SER A 39 -5.05 37.25 -9.42
C SER A 39 -6.55 37.57 -9.41
N LEU A 40 -6.82 38.88 -9.45
CA LEU A 40 -8.14 39.45 -9.68
C LEU A 40 -8.42 39.52 -11.20
N SER A 41 -9.72 39.56 -11.48
CA SER A 41 -10.38 40.12 -12.68
C SER A 41 -10.72 39.21 -13.84
N GLY A 42 -12.00 39.23 -14.19
CA GLY A 42 -12.52 38.74 -15.47
C GLY A 42 -14.04 38.67 -15.53
N SER A 43 -14.75 39.76 -15.24
CA SER A 43 -16.20 39.90 -15.43
C SER A 43 -16.59 39.70 -16.90
N ARG A 44 -17.52 38.80 -17.20
CA ARG A 44 -18.44 38.93 -18.34
C ARG A 44 -19.85 38.54 -17.94
N GLN A 45 -20.67 39.57 -17.75
CA GLN A 45 -22.11 39.49 -17.98
C GLN A 45 -22.34 39.10 -19.44
N ASP A 46 -23.15 38.09 -19.67
CA ASP A 46 -24.00 38.00 -20.87
C ASP A 46 -25.36 37.45 -20.41
N ARG A 47 -26.20 38.36 -19.90
CA ARG A 47 -27.65 38.21 -19.81
C ARG A 47 -28.27 39.08 -20.89
N SER A 48 -28.51 38.50 -22.05
CA SER A 48 -29.36 38.98 -23.15
C SER A 48 -29.14 38.01 -24.32
N SER A 49 -30.11 37.38 -24.99
CA SER A 49 -31.56 37.51 -25.02
C SER A 49 -32.13 36.23 -25.66
N GLU A 50 -33.02 35.53 -24.96
CA GLU A 50 -33.98 34.62 -25.61
C GLU A 50 -35.07 35.47 -26.27
N ARG A 51 -35.12 35.52 -27.62
CA ARG A 51 -36.37 35.71 -28.39
C ARG A 51 -36.19 35.48 -29.90
N SER A 52 -36.64 34.30 -30.35
CA SER A 52 -37.51 34.06 -31.52
C SER A 52 -37.11 34.54 -32.94
N ALA A 53 -36.78 33.59 -33.84
CA ALA A 53 -37.51 33.32 -35.10
C ALA A 53 -36.78 32.25 -35.96
N GLU A 54 -37.47 31.16 -36.32
CA GLU A 54 -37.09 30.21 -37.40
C GLU A 54 -37.63 30.72 -38.76
N PRO A 55 -37.10 30.26 -39.93
CA PRO A 55 -37.62 29.03 -40.56
C PRO A 55 -36.57 28.13 -41.31
N ALA A 56 -36.87 26.82 -41.40
CA ALA A 56 -36.10 25.70 -42.00
C ALA A 56 -36.04 25.67 -43.56
N PRO A 57 -35.71 24.55 -44.28
CA PRO A 57 -34.81 23.39 -44.08
C PRO A 57 -33.89 23.09 -45.31
N SER A 58 -32.85 22.24 -45.20
CA SER A 58 -32.42 21.43 -46.36
C SER A 58 -31.71 20.12 -45.97
N ALA A 59 -32.26 19.02 -46.50
CA ALA A 59 -31.72 17.68 -46.43
C ALA A 59 -30.73 17.42 -47.58
N ARG A 60 -29.67 16.64 -47.29
CA ARG A 60 -28.84 15.75 -48.16
C ARG A 60 -27.42 15.70 -47.56
N ARG A 61 -26.63 14.63 -47.52
CA ARG A 61 -26.72 13.21 -47.88
C ARG A 61 -25.31 12.65 -47.55
N SER A 62 -25.24 11.55 -46.80
CA SER A 62 -24.20 10.49 -46.76
C SER A 62 -22.68 10.81 -46.56
N LYS A 63 -22.14 10.21 -45.48
CA LYS A 63 -20.76 9.73 -45.12
C LYS A 63 -19.83 9.27 -46.28
N PRO A 64 -18.53 8.93 -46.06
CA PRO A 64 -17.59 9.19 -44.94
C PRO A 64 -16.17 9.66 -45.38
N THR A 65 -15.43 10.42 -44.56
CA THR A 65 -13.96 10.56 -44.69
C THR A 65 -13.31 10.30 -43.35
N ALA A 66 -12.36 9.37 -43.35
CA ALA A 66 -11.53 9.01 -42.21
C ALA A 66 -10.62 10.19 -41.83
N GLU A 67 -10.67 10.61 -40.58
CA GLU A 67 -9.58 11.34 -39.94
C GLU A 67 -9.46 10.85 -38.48
N GLU A 68 -8.24 10.59 -38.08
CA GLU A 68 -7.77 9.86 -36.90
C GLU A 68 -8.40 10.22 -35.54
N PRO A 69 -8.51 9.24 -34.62
CA PRO A 69 -8.76 9.56 -33.23
C PRO A 69 -7.50 10.23 -32.66
N ARG A 70 -7.58 11.53 -32.38
CA ARG A 70 -6.60 12.25 -31.53
C ARG A 70 -6.66 11.67 -30.13
N ALA A 71 -5.93 10.58 -29.94
CA ALA A 71 -5.67 9.98 -28.64
C ALA A 71 -4.84 10.98 -27.82
N SER A 72 -5.45 11.42 -26.73
CA SER A 72 -4.80 12.04 -25.58
C SER A 72 -3.63 11.16 -25.11
N ARG A 73 -2.42 11.49 -25.56
CA ARG A 73 -1.17 10.96 -25.00
C ARG A 73 -0.19 12.11 -24.76
N ARG A 74 -0.43 12.86 -23.69
CA ARG A 74 0.69 13.47 -22.96
C ARG A 74 1.31 12.38 -22.09
N SER A 75 2.11 11.54 -22.75
CA SER A 75 3.13 10.73 -22.11
C SER A 75 4.47 11.42 -22.35
N SER A 76 5.38 11.29 -21.38
CA SER A 76 6.70 11.95 -21.21
C SER A 76 6.63 13.27 -20.44
N GLY A 77 7.31 13.46 -19.32
CA GLY A 77 8.16 12.62 -18.44
C GLY A 77 8.27 13.39 -17.11
N GLY A 78 8.81 12.89 -16.00
CA GLY A 78 9.64 11.75 -15.67
C GLY A 78 10.23 12.04 -14.29
N GLY A 79 10.53 10.98 -13.52
CA GLY A 79 11.18 11.03 -12.20
C GLY A 79 10.17 10.76 -11.08
N GLY A 80 10.12 9.58 -10.45
CA GLY A 80 11.20 8.64 -10.17
C GLY A 80 11.06 8.26 -8.70
N GLY A 81 10.06 7.44 -8.39
CA GLY A 81 9.81 6.92 -7.04
C GLY A 81 9.34 5.47 -7.04
N GLY A 82 9.55 4.75 -8.14
CA GLY A 82 9.32 3.31 -8.23
C GLY A 82 10.52 2.55 -7.68
N GLY A 83 10.90 2.81 -6.43
CA GLY A 83 11.63 1.79 -5.68
C GLY A 83 10.64 0.65 -5.51
N GLY A 84 10.80 -0.46 -6.24
CA GLY A 84 9.83 -1.56 -6.22
C GLY A 84 9.51 -2.01 -4.80
N PHE A 85 8.35 -2.66 -4.61
CA PHE A 85 7.99 -3.24 -3.32
C PHE A 85 8.96 -4.36 -2.88
N ASP A 86 9.84 -4.80 -3.78
CA ASP A 86 10.86 -5.80 -3.53
C ASP A 86 11.79 -5.44 -2.36
N GLY A 87 12.11 -6.43 -1.54
CA GLY A 87 12.94 -6.29 -0.34
C GLY A 87 12.35 -6.98 0.88
N ALA A 88 13.03 -6.87 2.01
CA ALA A 88 12.57 -7.39 3.28
C ALA A 88 11.62 -6.41 3.97
N TRP A 89 10.57 -6.97 4.58
CA TRP A 89 9.53 -6.24 5.29
C TRP A 89 9.29 -6.90 6.64
N MET A 90 9.15 -6.10 7.67
CA MET A 90 8.60 -6.54 8.95
C MET A 90 7.10 -6.28 8.94
N VAL A 91 6.31 -7.31 9.26
CA VAL A 91 4.86 -7.24 9.37
C VAL A 91 4.48 -7.43 10.83
N THR A 92 3.57 -6.62 11.33
CA THR A 92 2.97 -6.75 12.65
C THR A 92 1.46 -6.87 12.50
N SER A 93 0.91 -7.97 12.98
CA SER A 93 -0.50 -8.30 12.94
C SER A 93 -1.10 -8.22 14.33
N ILE A 94 -2.27 -7.59 14.45
CA ILE A 94 -3.01 -7.43 15.70
C ILE A 94 -4.43 -7.95 15.47
N GLY A 95 -4.89 -8.85 16.33
CA GLY A 95 -6.22 -9.45 16.23
C GLY A 95 -6.35 -10.69 17.09
N CYS A 96 -7.57 -11.18 17.28
CA CYS A 96 -7.83 -12.43 18.03
C CYS A 96 -7.26 -12.45 19.47
N GLY A 97 -7.19 -11.29 20.12
CA GLY A 97 -6.66 -11.17 21.49
C GLY A 97 -5.13 -11.18 21.58
N GLY A 98 -4.41 -11.11 20.45
CA GLY A 98 -2.95 -11.13 20.43
C GLY A 98 -2.33 -10.23 19.37
N THR A 99 -0.99 -10.18 19.42
CA THR A 99 -0.13 -9.48 18.46
C THR A 99 0.96 -10.44 18.02
N THR A 100 1.25 -10.48 16.73
CA THR A 100 2.32 -11.32 16.15
C THR A 100 3.09 -10.52 15.13
N SER A 101 4.40 -10.70 15.08
CA SER A 101 5.25 -10.07 14.05
C SER A 101 6.07 -11.12 13.32
N GLY A 102 6.39 -10.84 12.05
CA GLY A 102 7.17 -11.72 11.20
C GLY A 102 7.82 -10.99 10.04
N ALA A 103 8.89 -11.57 9.52
CA ALA A 103 9.57 -11.07 8.34
C ALA A 103 8.98 -11.70 7.08
N VAL A 104 8.79 -10.89 6.04
CA VAL A 104 8.45 -11.34 4.70
C VAL A 104 9.38 -10.68 3.69
N VAL A 105 9.67 -11.37 2.59
CA VAL A 105 10.39 -10.81 1.45
C VAL A 105 9.41 -10.66 0.30
N VAL A 106 9.39 -9.48 -0.29
CA VAL A 106 8.73 -9.26 -1.58
C VAL A 106 9.77 -9.41 -2.67
N SER A 107 9.46 -10.20 -3.71
CA SER A 107 10.31 -10.36 -4.87
C SER A 107 9.47 -10.49 -6.13
N SER A 108 9.66 -9.59 -7.10
CA SER A 108 8.88 -9.55 -8.35
C SER A 108 7.37 -9.60 -8.10
N GLY A 109 6.90 -8.87 -7.08
CA GLY A 109 5.48 -8.85 -6.70
C GLY A 109 4.96 -10.14 -6.04
N LYS A 110 5.83 -11.06 -5.62
CA LYS A 110 5.46 -12.22 -4.80
C LYS A 110 5.82 -11.97 -3.34
N VAL A 111 4.93 -12.31 -2.42
CA VAL A 111 5.19 -12.27 -0.97
C VAL A 111 5.66 -13.64 -0.52
N ILE A 112 6.82 -13.70 0.13
CA ILE A 112 7.46 -14.92 0.61
C ILE A 112 7.72 -14.74 2.11
N GLY A 113 7.00 -15.46 2.96
CA GLY A 113 7.18 -15.42 4.41
C GLY A 113 6.91 -16.78 5.05
N GLN A 114 7.31 -16.94 6.30
CA GLN A 114 7.01 -18.17 7.03
C GLN A 114 5.49 -18.32 7.22
N GLY A 115 4.91 -19.40 6.71
CA GLY A 115 3.47 -19.67 6.84
C GLY A 115 2.56 -18.74 6.03
N VAL A 116 3.11 -17.85 5.20
CA VAL A 116 2.34 -16.90 4.37
C VAL A 116 2.92 -16.77 2.96
N THR A 117 2.05 -16.74 1.97
CA THR A 117 2.37 -16.46 0.57
C THR A 117 1.38 -15.47 -0.01
N GLY A 118 1.72 -14.83 -1.13
CA GLY A 118 0.81 -13.89 -1.76
C GLY A 118 1.43 -13.09 -2.89
N THR A 119 0.75 -12.01 -3.24
CA THR A 119 1.14 -11.11 -4.33
C THR A 119 1.00 -9.65 -3.92
N VAL A 120 1.89 -8.82 -4.47
CA VAL A 120 1.82 -7.37 -4.48
C VAL A 120 1.74 -6.91 -5.93
N SER A 121 0.67 -6.21 -6.31
CA SER A 121 0.54 -5.63 -7.64
C SER A 121 1.40 -4.37 -7.80
N PRO A 122 1.64 -3.88 -9.03
CA PRO A 122 2.45 -2.68 -9.27
C PRO A 122 1.92 -1.40 -8.62
N ASN A 123 0.61 -1.32 -8.37
CA ASN A 123 0.02 -0.21 -7.64
C ASN A 123 0.13 -0.36 -6.11
N GLY A 124 0.63 -1.50 -5.59
CA GLY A 124 0.82 -1.77 -4.17
C GLY A 124 -0.28 -2.62 -3.52
N ALA A 125 -1.32 -3.06 -4.25
CA ALA A 125 -2.36 -3.88 -3.65
C ALA A 125 -1.81 -5.26 -3.26
N VAL A 126 -2.07 -5.66 -2.01
CA VAL A 126 -1.58 -6.89 -1.40
C VAL A 126 -2.72 -7.88 -1.28
N ARG A 127 -2.46 -9.14 -1.64
CA ARG A 127 -3.29 -10.29 -1.29
C ARG A 127 -2.41 -11.41 -0.79
N THR A 128 -2.73 -11.96 0.37
CA THR A 128 -1.98 -13.05 0.98
C THR A 128 -2.90 -14.17 1.45
N VAL A 129 -2.35 -15.38 1.50
CA VAL A 129 -2.94 -16.55 2.13
C VAL A 129 -1.87 -17.24 2.96
N GLY A 130 -2.25 -17.74 4.12
CA GLY A 130 -1.34 -18.44 5.02
C GLY A 130 -2.02 -19.56 5.76
N GLN A 131 -1.22 -20.39 6.41
CA GLN A 131 -1.64 -21.53 7.22
C GLN A 131 -0.84 -21.54 8.52
N GLY A 132 -1.48 -21.86 9.63
CA GLY A 132 -0.85 -21.87 10.94
C GLY A 132 -1.88 -22.22 12.02
N GLU A 133 -1.46 -22.93 13.06
CA GLU A 133 -2.35 -23.37 14.16
C GLU A 133 -3.60 -24.13 13.67
N GLY A 134 -3.53 -24.80 12.52
CA GLY A 134 -4.65 -25.52 11.92
C GLY A 134 -5.73 -24.63 11.27
N VAL A 135 -5.50 -23.32 11.17
CA VAL A 135 -6.40 -22.38 10.50
C VAL A 135 -5.76 -21.75 9.27
N THR A 136 -6.62 -21.35 8.33
CA THR A 136 -6.20 -20.60 7.14
C THR A 136 -6.40 -19.11 7.40
N PHE A 137 -5.39 -18.30 7.13
CA PHE A 137 -5.49 -16.84 7.16
C PHE A 137 -5.55 -16.31 5.73
N THR A 138 -6.40 -15.33 5.47
CA THR A 138 -6.42 -14.56 4.23
C THR A 138 -6.21 -13.10 4.57
N GLY A 139 -5.28 -12.45 3.86
CA GLY A 139 -4.92 -11.05 4.09
C GLY A 139 -5.12 -10.21 2.83
N ALA A 140 -5.48 -8.95 3.02
CA ALA A 140 -5.53 -7.95 1.97
C ALA A 140 -5.06 -6.60 2.51
N GLY A 141 -4.51 -5.75 1.64
CA GLY A 141 -4.09 -4.41 2.04
C GLY A 141 -3.35 -3.67 0.94
N HIS A 142 -2.53 -2.70 1.34
CA HIS A 142 -1.80 -1.85 0.42
C HIS A 142 -0.41 -1.49 0.95
N LEU A 143 0.59 -1.57 0.07
CA LEU A 143 1.93 -1.03 0.31
C LEU A 143 2.08 0.32 -0.39
N GLY A 144 2.76 1.25 0.27
CA GLY A 144 3.11 2.57 -0.27
C GLY A 144 4.45 3.03 0.27
N GLY A 145 5.37 3.43 -0.60
CA GLY A 145 6.72 3.82 -0.20
C GLY A 145 7.44 2.70 0.57
N ARG A 146 7.72 2.92 1.86
CA ARG A 146 8.39 1.97 2.77
C ARG A 146 7.46 1.42 3.86
N SER A 147 6.14 1.58 3.72
CA SER A 147 5.17 1.08 4.69
C SER A 147 3.97 0.47 4.01
N GLY A 148 3.11 -0.16 4.79
CA GLY A 148 1.84 -0.68 4.30
C GLY A 148 0.97 -1.19 5.42
N SER A 149 -0.30 -1.40 5.13
CA SER A 149 -1.26 -1.91 6.09
C SER A 149 -2.42 -2.60 5.42
N GLY A 150 -3.20 -3.32 6.22
CA GLY A 150 -4.38 -3.99 5.75
C GLY A 150 -5.10 -4.77 6.83
N THR A 151 -5.91 -5.72 6.40
CA THR A 151 -6.68 -6.61 7.25
C THR A 151 -6.40 -8.06 6.92
N TRP A 152 -6.73 -8.93 7.87
CA TRP A 152 -6.71 -10.36 7.67
C TRP A 152 -7.89 -11.03 8.38
N ARG A 153 -8.29 -12.19 7.89
CA ARG A 153 -9.32 -13.04 8.50
C ARG A 153 -8.88 -14.50 8.48
N ARG A 154 -9.20 -15.20 9.56
CA ARG A 154 -9.03 -16.64 9.71
C ARG A 154 -10.29 -17.39 9.30
N SER A 155 -10.11 -18.65 8.96
CA SER A 155 -11.19 -19.59 8.66
C SER A 155 -12.14 -19.82 9.85
N ASP A 156 -11.69 -19.57 11.09
CA ASP A 156 -12.51 -19.63 12.30
C ASP A 156 -13.37 -18.37 12.54
N GLY A 157 -13.35 -17.41 11.61
CA GLY A 157 -14.10 -16.17 11.66
C GLY A 157 -13.39 -15.03 12.39
N CYS A 158 -12.30 -15.32 13.10
CA CYS A 158 -11.51 -14.29 13.76
C CYS A 158 -10.73 -13.45 12.72
N GLY A 159 -10.34 -12.23 13.08
CA GLY A 159 -9.59 -11.37 12.18
C GLY A 159 -8.91 -10.22 12.89
N GLY A 160 -8.24 -9.41 12.10
CA GLY A 160 -7.44 -8.33 12.62
C GLY A 160 -6.93 -7.39 11.53
N THR A 161 -6.05 -6.50 11.97
CA THR A 161 -5.29 -5.61 11.10
C THR A 161 -3.84 -6.06 11.06
N TRP A 162 -3.14 -5.61 10.04
CA TRP A 162 -1.69 -5.70 9.98
C TRP A 162 -1.11 -4.37 9.50
N SER A 163 0.09 -4.08 9.97
CA SER A 163 0.95 -3.01 9.47
C SER A 163 2.29 -3.60 9.06
N SER A 164 3.01 -2.88 8.20
CA SER A 164 4.32 -3.33 7.72
C SER A 164 5.26 -2.15 7.49
N ALA A 165 6.54 -2.41 7.66
CA ALA A 165 7.62 -1.48 7.38
C ALA A 165 8.73 -2.19 6.59
N LYS A 166 9.27 -1.52 5.57
CA LYS A 166 10.37 -2.02 4.76
C LYS A 166 11.68 -1.81 5.52
N GLN A 167 12.49 -2.87 5.64
CA GLN A 167 13.79 -2.85 6.31
C GLN A 167 14.85 -2.16 5.46
#